data_AF-A0A914VVC8-F1
#
_entry.id   AF-A0A914VVC8-F1
#
_cell.length_a   1.000
_cell.length_b   1.000
_cell.length_c   1.000
_cell.angle_alpha   90.00
_cell.angle_beta   90.00
_cell.angle_gamma   90.00
#
_symmetry.space_group_name_H-M   'P 1'
#
loop_
_entity.id
_entity.type
_entity.pdbx_description
1 polymer ?
#
loop_
_entity_poly.entity_id
_entity_poly.type
_entity_poly.pdbx_seq_one_letter_code
_entity_poly.pdbx_strand_id
1 'polypeptide(L)' 'SSGGEYDGTLYHPRYLILQKMAELYRRGGYGLAKNAQRAGELYNEAAEAAMEAMKGKLANKMYQMAEEAFAEIEEEE' A
#
# COMPACT_ATOMS: atom_id res chain seq x y z
N SER A 1 -11.33 31.49 -6.72
CA SER A 1 -9.87 31.46 -6.56
C SER A 1 -9.52 31.63 -5.12
N SER A 2 -8.69 30.73 -4.58
CA SER A 2 -8.00 30.70 -3.27
C SER A 2 -8.34 29.40 -2.55
N GLY A 3 -7.43 28.49 -2.22
CA GLY A 3 -6.01 28.32 -2.44
C GLY A 3 -5.79 26.84 -2.10
N GLY A 4 -5.01 26.07 -2.84
CA GLY A 4 -3.58 26.16 -2.65
C GLY A 4 -3.13 25.70 -1.26
N GLU A 5 -3.89 24.88 -0.53
CA GLU A 5 -3.38 24.20 0.68
C GLU A 5 -2.52 23.01 0.26
N TYR A 6 -1.38 23.31 -0.35
CA TYR A 6 -0.23 22.41 -0.35
C TYR A 6 0.56 22.76 0.91
N ASP A 7 0.12 22.22 2.04
CA ASP A 7 0.88 22.31 3.29
C ASP A 7 2.11 21.40 3.16
N GLY A 8 3.21 22.02 2.73
CA GLY A 8 4.52 21.41 2.52
C GLY A 8 5.23 20.93 3.79
N THR A 9 4.49 20.58 4.85
CA THR A 9 5.03 20.04 6.10
C THR A 9 4.44 18.69 6.53
N LEU A 10 3.44 18.16 5.80
CA LEU A 10 2.85 16.83 6.05
C LEU A 10 3.72 15.73 5.46
N TYR A 11 4.73 15.28 6.20
CA TYR A 11 5.38 13.98 5.95
C TYR A 11 4.28 12.90 5.97
N HIS A 12 3.79 12.49 4.80
CA HIS A 12 2.87 11.37 4.73
C HIS A 12 3.57 10.17 5.39
N PRO A 13 2.99 9.58 6.44
CA PRO A 13 3.66 8.50 7.15
C PRO A 13 3.93 7.34 6.18
N ARG A 14 5.15 6.78 6.27
CA ARG A 14 5.70 5.79 5.32
C ARG A 14 4.70 4.69 4.94
N TYR A 15 3.92 4.18 5.90
CA TYR A 15 2.91 3.15 5.66
C TYR A 15 1.82 3.56 4.64
N LEU A 16 1.43 4.84 4.55
CA LEU A 16 0.43 5.29 3.57
C LEU A 16 0.99 5.29 2.15
N ILE A 17 2.25 5.70 1.98
CA ILE A 17 2.90 5.71 0.67
C ILE A 17 3.08 4.28 0.17
N LEU A 18 3.57 3.38 1.03
CA LEU A 18 3.72 1.97 0.71
C LEU A 18 2.38 1.32 0.34
N GLN A 19 1.31 1.61 1.10
CA GLN A 19 -0.04 1.14 0.77
C GLN A 19 -0.50 1.62 -0.62
N LYS A 20 -0.27 2.89 -0.96
CA LYS A 20 -0.64 3.43 -2.28
C LYS A 20 0.18 2.81 -3.41
N MET A 21 1.46 2.57 -3.20
CA MET A 21 2.28 1.85 -4.16
C MET A 21 1.77 0.42 -4.36
N ALA A 22 1.44 -0.29 -3.27
CA ALA A 22 0.86 -1.62 -3.34
C ALA A 22 -0.45 -1.65 -4.14
N GLU A 23 -1.36 -0.70 -3.90
CA GLU A 23 -2.61 -0.57 -4.68
C GLU A 23 -2.34 -0.37 -6.19
N LEU A 24 -1.32 0.43 -6.54
CA LEU A 24 -0.94 0.66 -7.93
C LEU A 24 -0.40 -0.61 -8.59
N TYR A 25 0.46 -1.36 -7.89
CA TYR A 25 0.97 -2.65 -8.41
C TYR A 25 -0.13 -3.72 -8.47
N ARG A 26 -1.05 -3.78 -7.50
CA ARG A 26 -2.16 -4.76 -7.50
C ARG A 26 -3.13 -4.52 -8.65
N ARG A 27 -3.40 -3.25 -8.98
CA ARG A 27 -4.30 -2.87 -10.09
C ARG A 27 -3.60 -2.87 -11.45
N GLY A 28 -2.35 -2.42 -11.51
CA GLY A 28 -1.72 -1.98 -12.75
C GLY A 28 -2.39 -0.72 -13.35
N GLY A 29 -2.14 -0.48 -14.64
CA GLY A 29 -2.64 0.67 -15.41
C GLY A 29 -1.67 1.87 -15.43
N TYR A 30 -2.00 2.92 -16.18
CA TYR A 30 -1.14 4.12 -16.32
C TYR A 30 0.30 3.84 -16.81
N GLY A 31 0.47 2.78 -17.61
CA GLY A 31 1.80 2.31 -18.04
C GLY A 31 2.53 1.42 -17.04
N LEU A 32 1.92 1.11 -15.89
CA LEU A 32 2.41 0.14 -14.91
C LEU A 32 1.74 -1.23 -15.13
N ALA A 33 2.55 -2.29 -15.21
CA ALA A 33 2.04 -3.65 -15.26
C ALA A 33 1.47 -4.07 -13.89
N LYS A 34 0.36 -4.82 -13.90
CA LYS A 34 -0.12 -5.51 -12.69
C LYS A 34 0.98 -6.44 -12.18
N ASN A 35 1.25 -6.40 -10.89
CA ASN A 35 2.19 -7.27 -10.22
C ASN A 35 1.69 -7.53 -8.78
N ALA A 36 0.93 -8.61 -8.63
CA ALA A 36 0.30 -8.99 -7.36
C ALA A 36 1.35 -9.37 -6.30
N GLN A 37 2.43 -10.07 -6.70
CA GLN A 37 3.59 -10.37 -5.85
C GLN A 37 4.17 -9.09 -5.23
N ARG A 38 4.46 -8.09 -6.06
CA ARG A 38 5.04 -6.83 -5.59
C ARG A 38 4.06 -6.05 -4.71
N ALA A 39 2.76 -6.13 -4.99
CA ALA A 39 1.74 -5.52 -4.16
C ALA A 39 1.71 -6.13 -2.76
N GLY A 40 1.73 -7.46 -2.65
CA GLY A 40 1.75 -8.16 -1.36
C GLY A 40 2.96 -7.79 -0.50
N GLU A 41 4.16 -7.76 -1.09
CA GLU A 41 5.38 -7.31 -0.43
C GLU A 41 5.26 -5.89 0.14
N LEU A 42 4.73 -4.96 -0.67
CA LEU A 42 4.56 -3.56 -0.27
C LEU A 42 3.48 -3.40 0.81
N TYR A 43 2.43 -4.23 0.80
CA TYR A 43 1.43 -4.24 1.88
C TYR A 43 2.03 -4.76 3.20
N ASN A 44 2.89 -5.79 3.17
CA ASN A 44 3.62 -6.23 4.36
C ASN A 44 4.55 -5.14 4.90
N GLU A 45 5.32 -4.48 4.03
CA GLU A 45 6.17 -3.36 4.43
C GLU A 45 5.36 -2.18 5.01
N ALA A 46 4.17 -1.93 4.44
CA ALA A 46 3.23 -0.93 4.96
C ALA A 46 2.71 -1.33 6.36
N ALA A 47 2.39 -2.61 6.56
CA ALA A 47 1.90 -3.13 7.83
C ALA A 47 2.95 -3.00 8.94
N GLU A 48 4.21 -3.32 8.64
CA GLU A 48 5.33 -3.15 9.57
C GLU A 48 5.52 -1.68 9.94
N ALA A 49 5.56 -0.77 8.95
CA ALA A 49 5.63 0.66 9.18
C ALA A 49 4.42 1.21 9.97
N ALA A 50 3.24 0.60 9.81
CA ALA A 50 2.06 0.94 10.60
C ALA A 50 2.17 0.43 12.05
N MET A 51 2.73 -0.75 12.29
CA MET A 51 3.03 -1.26 13.64
C MET A 51 4.04 -0.37 14.37
N GLU A 52 5.12 0.03 13.70
CA GLU A 52 6.12 0.96 14.24
C GLU A 52 5.48 2.30 14.67
N ALA A 53 4.47 2.76 13.91
CA ALA A 53 3.69 3.96 14.22
C ALA A 53 2.52 3.71 15.22
N MET A 54 2.49 2.55 15.90
CA MET A 54 1.44 2.13 16.83
C MET A 54 0.03 2.10 16.23
N LYS A 55 -0.08 1.82 14.93
CA LYS A 55 -1.34 1.67 14.19
C LYS A 55 -1.70 0.20 13.97
N GLY A 56 -1.72 -0.61 15.03
CA GLY A 56 -1.93 -2.07 14.91
C GLY A 56 -3.19 -2.50 14.17
N LYS A 57 -4.32 -1.79 14.33
CA LYS A 57 -5.54 -2.06 13.54
C LYS A 57 -5.34 -1.81 12.04
N LEU A 58 -4.52 -0.83 11.69
CA LEU A 58 -4.19 -0.52 10.29
C LEU A 58 -3.21 -1.55 9.74
N ALA A 59 -2.21 -1.95 10.52
CA ALA A 59 -1.27 -3.01 10.16
C ALA A 59 -1.99 -4.33 9.86
N ASN A 60 -2.94 -4.74 10.71
CA ASN A 60 -3.72 -5.96 10.46
C ASN A 60 -4.49 -5.92 9.13
N LYS A 61 -5.04 -4.75 8.76
CA LYS A 61 -5.69 -4.58 7.45
C LYS A 61 -4.68 -4.71 6.31
N MET A 62 -3.48 -4.18 6.49
CA MET A 62 -2.41 -4.25 5.50
C MET A 62 -1.89 -5.68 5.32
N TYR A 63 -1.74 -6.44 6.40
CA TYR A 63 -1.45 -7.88 6.30
C TYR A 63 -2.56 -8.63 5.55
N GLN A 64 -3.83 -8.34 5.84
CA GLN A 64 -4.93 -8.96 5.08
C GLN A 64 -4.87 -8.62 3.58
N MET A 65 -4.58 -7.37 3.22
CA MET A 65 -4.40 -6.97 1.82
C MET A 65 -3.18 -7.64 1.17
N ALA A 66 -2.13 -7.95 1.93
CA ALA A 66 -0.98 -8.70 1.45
C ALA A 66 -1.38 -10.14 1.10
N GLU A 67 -2.07 -10.81 2.01
CA GLU A 67 -2.60 -12.17 1.79
C GLU A 67 -3.54 -12.22 0.59
N GLU A 68 -4.45 -11.25 0.45
CA GLU A 68 -5.31 -11.12 -0.73
C GLU A 68 -4.50 -10.99 -2.02
N ALA A 69 -3.44 -10.16 -2.02
CA ALA A 69 -2.59 -9.98 -3.18
C ALA A 69 -1.77 -11.24 -3.53
N PHE A 70 -1.35 -12.03 -2.53
CA PHE A 70 -0.67 -13.30 -2.78
C PHE A 70 -1.63 -14.38 -3.29
N ALA A 71 -2.86 -14.42 -2.75
CA ALA A 71 -3.90 -15.34 -3.22
C ALA A 71 -4.26 -15.11 -4.70
N GLU A 72 -4.24 -13.85 -5.19
CA GLU A 72 -4.41 -13.55 -6.62
C GLU A 72 -3.36 -14.22 -7.52
N ILE A 73 -2.16 -14.55 -6.99
CA ILE A 73 -1.11 -15.25 -7.76
C ILE A 73 -1.47 -16.73 -7.89
N GLU A 74 -1.93 -17.34 -6.80
CA GLU A 74 -2.33 -18.76 -6.78
C GLU A 74 -3.58 -19.02 -7.64
N GLU A 75 -4.48 -18.05 -7.77
CA GLU A 75 -5.66 -18.13 -8.65
C GLU A 75 -5.34 -17.96 -10.14
N GLU A 76 -4.18 -17.37 -10.49
CA GLU A 76 -3.73 -17.15 -11.86
C GLU A 76 -2.89 -18.34 -12.43
N GLU A 77 -2.54 -19.33 -11.58
CA GLU A 77 -1.87 -20.60 -11.97
C GLU A 77 -2.86 -21.70 -12.41
#